data_AF-A0A378T775-F1
#
_entry.id   AF-A0A378T775-F1
#
_cell.length_a   1.000
_cell.length_b   1.000
_cell.length_c   1.000
_cell.angle_alpha   90.00
_cell.angle_beta   90.00
_cell.angle_gamma   90.00
#
_symmetry.space_group_name_H-M   'P 1'
#
loop_
_entity.id
_entity.type
_entity.pdbx_description
1 polymer ?
#
loop_
_entity_poly.entity_id
_entity_poly.type
_entity_poly.pdbx_seq_one_letter_code
_entity_poly.pdbx_strand_id
1 'polypeptide(L)' 'MLARGCGIADIVILEQVSKGKKVLSVLANNNHQIKPRQKHYNTLEIDEFWTTINYSIGFNG' A
#
# COMPACT_ATOMS: atom_id res chain seq x y z
N MET A 1 -0.69 3.06 -3.67
CA MET A 1 -0.89 2.35 -4.95
C MET A 1 -0.28 0.96 -4.82
N LEU A 2 -0.94 -0.10 -5.29
CA LEU A 2 -0.40 -1.46 -5.22
C LEU A 2 0.60 -1.68 -6.36
N ALA A 3 1.49 -2.67 -6.23
CA ALA A 3 2.61 -2.91 -7.16
C ALA A 3 2.21 -3.12 -8.64
N ARG A 4 0.92 -3.40 -8.93
CA ARG A 4 0.39 -3.56 -10.29
C ARG A 4 -0.50 -2.38 -10.75
N GLY A 5 -0.55 -1.28 -10.01
CA GLY A 5 -1.41 -0.13 -10.33
C GLY A 5 -2.91 -0.35 -10.08
N CYS A 6 -3.33 -1.53 -9.63
CA CYS A 6 -4.74 -1.81 -9.32
C CYS A 6 -5.19 -1.15 -8.02
N GLY A 7 -6.43 -0.64 -8.00
CA GLY A 7 -7.09 -0.20 -6.78
C GLY A 7 -7.57 -1.38 -5.94
N ILE A 8 -7.88 -1.11 -4.67
CA ILE A 8 -8.48 -2.11 -3.77
C ILE A 8 -9.82 -2.63 -4.32
N ALA A 9 -10.60 -1.76 -4.97
CA ALA A 9 -11.88 -2.12 -5.57
C ALA A 9 -11.71 -3.14 -6.72
N ASP A 10 -10.73 -2.91 -7.60
CA ASP A 10 -10.45 -3.81 -8.72
C ASP A 10 -10.06 -5.21 -8.23
N ILE A 11 -9.25 -5.29 -7.17
CA ILE A 11 -8.85 -6.57 -6.57
C ILE A 11 -10.03 -7.33 -5.99
N VAL A 12 -10.92 -6.62 -5.30
CA VAL A 12 -12.14 -7.23 -4.73
C VAL A 12 -12.99 -7.86 -5.83
N ILE A 13 -13.09 -7.21 -6.98
CA ILE A 13 -13.85 -7.70 -8.13
C ILE A 13 -13.12 -8.86 -8.83
N LEU A 14 -11.84 -8.71 -9.13
CA LEU A 14 -11.04 -9.69 -9.88
C LEU A 14 -10.82 -10.99 -9.09
N GLU A 15 -10.51 -10.86 -7.81
CA GLU A 15 -10.17 -12.01 -6.95
C GLU A 15 -11.39 -12.53 -6.17
N GLN A 16 -12.56 -11.86 -6.31
CA GLN A 16 -13.81 -12.20 -5.59
C GLN A 16 -13.63 -12.28 -4.06
N VAL A 17 -12.75 -11.46 -3.50
CA VAL A 17 -12.45 -11.44 -2.04
C VAL A 17 -13.05 -10.22 -1.35
N SER A 18 -13.32 -10.34 -0.04
CA SER A 18 -13.82 -9.23 0.76
C SER A 18 -12.82 -8.07 0.89
N LYS A 19 -13.28 -6.84 0.61
CA LYS A 19 -12.52 -5.59 0.81
C LYS A 19 -11.95 -5.48 2.22
N GLY A 20 -12.79 -5.58 3.24
CA GLY A 20 -12.40 -5.36 4.64
C GLY A 20 -11.65 -6.54 5.24
N LYS A 21 -12.28 -7.72 5.25
CA LYS A 21 -11.76 -8.88 5.96
C LYS A 21 -10.52 -9.49 5.31
N LYS A 22 -10.36 -9.35 3.99
CA LYS A 22 -9.25 -9.96 3.26
C LYS A 22 -8.26 -8.91 2.77
N VAL A 23 -8.68 -8.01 1.88
CA VAL A 23 -7.72 -7.09 1.23
C VAL A 23 -7.12 -6.11 2.24
N LEU A 24 -7.95 -5.36 2.98
CA LEU A 24 -7.46 -4.41 3.97
C LEU A 24 -6.72 -5.09 5.12
N SER A 25 -7.24 -6.22 5.62
CA SER A 25 -6.55 -6.99 6.68
C SER A 25 -5.17 -7.48 6.24
N VAL A 26 -5.03 -8.01 5.02
CA VAL A 26 -3.72 -8.42 4.51
C VAL A 26 -2.81 -7.21 4.38
N LEU A 27 -3.28 -6.09 3.80
CA LEU A 27 -2.44 -4.89 3.63
C LEU A 27 -2.00 -4.28 4.98
N ALA A 28 -2.86 -4.27 5.99
CA ALA A 28 -2.54 -3.74 7.32
C ALA A 28 -1.57 -4.64 8.10
N ASN A 29 -1.64 -5.96 7.92
CA ASN A 29 -0.83 -6.93 8.65
C ASN A 29 0.41 -7.40 7.87
N ASN A 30 0.57 -7.01 6.62
CA ASN A 30 1.70 -7.40 5.79
C ASN A 30 2.90 -6.49 6.06
N ASN A 31 3.84 -6.97 6.88
CA ASN A 31 5.08 -6.27 7.15
C ASN A 31 6.21 -6.68 6.20
N HIS A 32 5.94 -6.80 4.89
CA HIS A 32 7.00 -7.13 3.93
C HIS A 32 7.96 -5.96 3.78
N GLN A 33 9.18 -6.13 4.28
CA GLN A 33 10.28 -5.27 3.89
C GLN A 33 10.70 -5.59 2.46
N ILE A 34 10.70 -4.58 1.60
CA ILE A 34 11.31 -4.65 0.29
C ILE A 34 12.82 -4.75 0.50
N LYS A 35 13.37 -5.96 0.38
CA LYS A 35 14.81 -6.17 0.39
C LYS A 35 15.33 -6.03 -1.05
N PRO A 36 16.27 -5.11 -1.31
CA PRO A 36 16.85 -4.99 -2.64
C PRO A 36 17.57 -6.30 -3.00
N ARG A 37 17.21 -6.90 -4.14
CA ARG A 37 17.82 -8.16 -4.62
C ARG A 37 19.26 -7.95 -5.11
N GLN A 38 19.60 -6.74 -5.52
CA GLN A 38 20.88 -6.38 -6.12
C GLN A 38 21.26 -4.96 -5.66
N LYS A 39 22.53 -4.75 -5.27
CA LYS A 39 23.08 -3.41 -5.01
C LYS A 39 23.65 -2.86 -6.33
N HIS A 40 22.79 -2.32 -7.18
CA HIS A 40 23.24 -1.67 -8.42
C HIS A 40 23.84 -0.28 -8.19
N TYR A 41 23.51 0.33 -7.05
CA TYR A 41 24.00 1.65 -6.65
C TYR A 41 24.70 1.56 -5.30
N ASN A 42 25.81 2.28 -5.14
CA ASN A 42 26.57 2.36 -3.88
C ASN A 42 25.78 3.05 -2.75
N THR A 43 24.81 3.89 -3.11
CA THR A 43 23.94 4.63 -2.20
C THR A 43 22.52 4.58 -2.74
N LEU A 44 21.53 4.42 -1.86
CA LEU A 44 20.12 4.45 -2.23
C LEU A 44 19.72 5.92 -2.39
N GLU A 45 19.52 6.39 -3.62
CA GLU A 45 18.87 7.67 -3.86
C GLU A 45 17.40 7.55 -3.45
N ILE A 46 16.97 8.40 -2.51
CA ILE A 46 15.60 8.44 -2.03
C ILE A 46 14.83 9.37 -2.97
N ASP A 47 13.93 8.81 -3.76
CA ASP A 47 12.98 9.57 -4.56
C ASP A 47 11.81 10.04 -3.68
N GLU A 48 11.51 11.35 -3.70
CA GLU A 48 10.45 11.94 -2.89
C GLU A 48 9.08 11.71 -3.54
N PHE A 49 8.36 10.69 -3.06
CA PHE A 49 6.99 10.45 -3.48
C PHE A 49 6.01 11.36 -2.72
N TRP A 50 5.44 12.34 -3.43
CA TRP A 50 4.32 13.14 -2.91
C TRP A 50 3.02 12.33 -2.97
N THR A 51 2.46 12.01 -1.80
CA THR A 51 1.14 11.37 -1.70
C THR A 51 0.17 12.33 -1.00
N THR A 52 -0.97 12.59 -1.62
CA THR A 52 -2.05 13.36 -0.99
C THR A 52 -2.69 12.53 0.12
N ILE A 53 -2.62 13.03 1.36
CA ILE A 53 -3.27 12.44 2.52
C ILE A 53 -4.50 13.26 2.91
N ASN A 54 -5.60 12.57 3.21
CA ASN A 54 -6.80 13.20 3.75
C ASN A 54 -6.78 13.06 5.29
N TYR A 55 -6.74 14.18 6.00
CA TYR A 55 -6.92 14.20 7.45
C TYR A 55 -8.40 14.27 7.78
N SER A 56 -8.89 13.29 8.54
CA SER A 56 -10.21 13.35 9.19
C SER A 56 -10.02 13.78 10.64
N ILE A 57 -10.34 15.03 10.95
CA ILE A 57 -10.45 15.49 12.34
C ILE A 57 -11.74 14.92 12.94
N GLY A 58 -11.59 13.89 13.77
CA GLY A 58 -12.71 13.37 14.56
C GLY A 58 -13.08 14.38 15.65
N PHE A 59 -14.26 15.01 15.52
CA PHE A 59 -14.88 15.69 16.66
C PHE A 59 -15.46 14.61 17.57
N ASN A 60 -14.78 14.35 18.70
CA ASN A 60 -15.39 13.63 19.82
C ASN A 60 -16.32 14.62 20.54
N GLY A 61 -17.61 14.51 20.28
CA GLY A 61 -18.68 15.16 21.05
C GLY A 61 -19.05 14.35 22.29
#